data_AF-A0A941JP68-F1
#
_entry.id   AF-A0A941JP68-F1
#
_cell.length_a   1.000
_cell.length_b   1.000
_cell.length_c   1.000
_cell.angle_alpha   90.00
_cell.angle_beta   90.00
_cell.angle_gamma   90.00
#
_symmetry.space_group_name_H-M   'P 1'
#
loop_
_entity.id
_entity.type
_entity.pdbx_description
1 polymer ?
#
loop_
_entity_poly.entity_id
_entity_poly.type
_entity_poly.pdbx_seq_one_letter_code
_entity_poly.pdbx_strand_id
1 'polypeptide(L)'
;MNFKQQKIQKKYREMIEENISQKKRILEIILLILLILLLLRFFFPSVLNHNYIESYNEEVRWLVVTPEIENKLKITSIHYKDVTLAENSQLITYYIKTSFSTNNREKSNELINQTNKIIVSNKLPSLLQDDQKYEIIILGKENEILKHKIF
;
A
#
# COMPACT_ATOMS: atom_id res chain seq x y z
N MET A 1 44.67 -30.64 -50.94
CA MET A 1 43.62 -30.30 -49.95
C MET A 1 42.34 -29.97 -50.71
N ASN A 2 41.21 -30.59 -50.38
CA ASN A 2 40.02 -30.62 -51.25
C ASN A 2 39.22 -29.31 -51.18
N PHE A 3 38.94 -28.67 -52.32
CA PHE A 3 38.25 -27.36 -52.43
C PHE A 3 36.89 -27.34 -51.70
N LYS A 4 36.20 -28.50 -51.66
CA LYS A 4 34.94 -28.67 -50.92
C LYS A 4 35.13 -28.53 -49.40
N GLN A 5 36.24 -29.03 -48.84
CA GLN A 5 36.52 -28.96 -47.41
C GLN A 5 36.85 -27.52 -46.97
N GLN A 6 37.56 -26.75 -47.81
CA GLN A 6 37.85 -25.34 -47.54
C GLN A 6 36.57 -24.48 -47.53
N LYS A 7 35.63 -24.73 -48.45
CA LYS A 7 34.33 -24.04 -48.48
C LYS A 7 33.50 -24.30 -47.22
N ILE A 8 33.52 -25.54 -46.72
CA ILE A 8 32.81 -25.92 -45.48
C ILE A 8 33.45 -25.22 -44.27
N GLN A 9 34.78 -25.23 -44.15
CA GLN A 9 35.48 -24.57 -43.04
C GLN A 9 35.25 -23.05 -43.04
N LYS A 10 35.24 -22.41 -44.21
CA LYS A 10 34.95 -20.98 -44.32
C LYS A 10 33.53 -20.65 -43.84
N LYS A 11 32.54 -21.43 -44.28
CA LYS A 11 31.14 -21.28 -43.86
C LYS A 11 30.97 -21.48 -42.34
N TYR A 12 31.72 -22.42 -41.74
CA TYR A 12 31.72 -22.62 -40.30
C TYR A 12 32.31 -21.43 -39.53
N ARG A 13 33.41 -20.85 -40.02
CA ARG A 13 34.01 -19.66 -39.38
C ARG A 13 33.07 -18.46 -39.46
N GLU A 14 32.47 -18.22 -40.61
CA GLU A 14 31.49 -17.14 -40.81
C GLU A 14 30.29 -17.30 -39.86
N MET A 15 29.75 -18.51 -39.72
CA MET A 15 28.65 -18.77 -38.76
C MET A 15 29.05 -18.55 -37.30
N ILE A 16 30.28 -18.89 -36.91
CA ILE A 16 30.78 -18.68 -35.55
C ILE A 16 30.94 -17.18 -35.27
N GLU A 17 31.54 -16.43 -36.20
CA GLU A 17 31.74 -14.99 -36.08
C GLU A 17 30.41 -14.23 -36.01
N GLU A 18 29.43 -14.64 -36.82
CA GLU A 18 28.09 -14.04 -36.83
C GLU A 18 27.35 -14.27 -35.50
N ASN A 19 27.45 -15.49 -34.93
CA ASN A 19 26.85 -15.81 -33.63
C ASN A 19 27.49 -15.01 -32.49
N ILE A 20 28.82 -14.85 -32.50
CA ILE A 20 29.54 -14.02 -31.51
C ILE A 20 29.08 -12.55 -31.61
N SER A 21 28.97 -12.03 -32.84
CA SER A 21 28.49 -10.66 -33.09
C SER A 21 27.06 -10.45 -32.60
N GLN A 22 26.16 -11.39 -32.88
CA GLN A 22 24.76 -11.33 -32.40
C GLN A 22 24.67 -11.35 -30.87
N LYS A 23 25.43 -12.23 -30.20
CA LYS A 23 25.47 -12.30 -28.73
C LYS A 23 25.96 -10.99 -28.12
N LYS A 24 26.98 -10.36 -28.71
CA LYS A 24 27.48 -9.05 -28.26
C LYS A 24 26.41 -7.97 -28.36
N ARG A 25 25.68 -7.90 -29.48
CA ARG A 25 24.57 -6.94 -29.68
C ARG A 25 23.44 -7.15 -28.67
N ILE A 26 23.07 -8.40 -28.39
CA ILE A 26 22.05 -8.71 -27.36
C ILE A 26 22.50 -8.19 -25.99
N LEU A 27 23.77 -8.38 -25.66
CA LEU A 27 24.34 -7.94 -24.39
C LEU A 27 24.37 -6.41 -24.28
N GLU A 28 24.71 -5.71 -25.37
CA GLU A 28 24.63 -4.25 -25.46
C GLU A 28 23.19 -3.73 -25.26
N ILE A 29 22.18 -4.37 -25.88
CA ILE A 29 20.77 -4.00 -25.72
C ILE A 29 20.31 -4.18 -24.27
N ILE A 30 20.65 -5.31 -23.63
CA ILE A 30 20.30 -5.56 -22.23
C ILE A 30 20.92 -4.50 -21.32
N LEU A 31 22.18 -4.15 -21.56
CA LEU A 31 22.86 -3.10 -20.79
C LEU A 31 22.16 -1.75 -20.94
N LEU A 32 21.71 -1.43 -22.15
CA LEU A 32 21.02 -0.17 -22.47
C LEU A 32 19.65 -0.10 -21.79
N ILE A 33 18.88 -1.20 -21.78
CA ILE A 33 17.62 -1.32 -21.05
C ILE A 33 17.85 -1.14 -19.55
N LEU A 34 18.88 -1.77 -18.99
CA LEU A 34 19.22 -1.63 -17.57
C LEU A 34 19.55 -0.17 -17.21
N LEU A 35 20.30 0.52 -18.07
CA LEU A 35 20.63 1.93 -17.89
C LEU A 35 19.37 2.81 -17.93
N ILE A 36 18.46 2.56 -18.87
CA ILE A 36 17.18 3.28 -18.96
C ILE A 36 16.35 3.07 -17.69
N LEU A 37 16.30 1.85 -17.14
CA LEU A 37 15.59 1.57 -15.89
C LEU A 37 16.21 2.31 -14.69
N LEU A 38 17.54 2.40 -14.63
CA LEU A 38 18.23 3.17 -13.59
C LEU A 38 17.98 4.68 -13.72
N LEU A 39 17.99 5.20 -14.95
CA LEU A 39 17.68 6.60 -15.23
C LEU A 39 16.21 6.92 -14.90
N LEU A 40 15.28 6.04 -15.23
CA LEU A 40 13.87 6.16 -14.85
C LEU A 40 13.72 6.30 -13.34
N ARG A 41 14.45 5.49 -12.54
CA ARG A 41 14.44 5.60 -11.08
C ARG A 41 15.01 6.93 -10.59
N PHE A 42 16.03 7.47 -11.26
CA PHE A 42 16.66 8.74 -10.88
C PHE A 42 15.80 9.96 -11.26
N PHE A 43 15.23 9.97 -12.46
CA PHE A 43 14.42 11.07 -12.98
C PHE A 43 12.96 11.05 -12.49
N PHE A 44 12.41 9.88 -12.19
CA PHE A 44 11.02 9.71 -11.75
C PHE A 44 10.93 8.96 -10.41
N PRO A 45 11.52 9.50 -9.33
CA PRO A 45 11.51 8.84 -8.01
C PRO A 45 10.09 8.67 -7.45
N SER A 46 9.14 9.50 -7.87
CA SER A 46 7.74 9.49 -7.42
C SER A 46 6.84 8.49 -8.16
N VAL A 47 7.25 7.95 -9.31
CA VAL A 47 6.40 7.01 -10.08
C VAL A 47 6.40 5.61 -9.44
N LEU A 48 7.45 5.26 -8.71
CA LEU A 48 7.56 3.98 -7.97
C LEU A 48 7.24 4.12 -6.48
N ASN A 49 7.38 5.32 -5.92
CA ASN A 49 6.92 5.64 -4.57
C ASN A 49 5.47 6.12 -4.65
N HIS A 50 4.55 5.17 -4.72
CA HIS A 50 3.12 5.43 -4.55
C HIS A 50 2.82 5.79 -3.07
N ASN A 51 3.38 6.90 -2.59
CA ASN A 51 2.74 7.69 -1.54
C ASN A 51 1.63 8.50 -2.22
N TYR A 52 0.61 7.80 -2.69
CA TYR A 52 -0.53 8.30 -3.46
C TYR A 52 -1.52 9.05 -2.56
N ILE A 53 -1.05 10.07 -1.84
CA ILE A 53 -1.87 10.76 -0.84
C ILE A 53 -1.88 12.28 -1.01
N GLU A 54 -1.02 12.88 -1.84
CA GLU A 54 -0.93 14.35 -1.88
C GLU A 54 -2.05 15.08 -2.63
N SER A 55 -2.90 14.41 -3.42
CA SER A 55 -3.93 15.07 -4.25
C SER A 55 -5.39 14.73 -3.92
N TYR A 56 -5.68 14.03 -2.82
CA TYR A 56 -7.05 13.75 -2.42
C TYR A 56 -7.58 14.83 -1.46
N ASN A 57 -8.84 15.25 -1.69
CA ASN A 57 -9.65 16.02 -0.75
C ASN A 57 -9.44 15.49 0.68
N GLU A 58 -9.31 16.37 1.67
CA GLU A 58 -9.06 16.00 3.07
C GLU A 58 -10.03 14.92 3.57
N GLU A 59 -11.31 15.02 3.20
CA GLU A 59 -12.38 14.04 3.45
C GLU A 59 -12.03 12.62 2.97
N VAL A 60 -11.41 12.50 1.79
CA VAL A 60 -11.08 11.19 1.21
C VAL A 60 -9.91 10.53 1.95
N ARG A 61 -9.01 11.29 2.59
CA ARG A 61 -7.87 10.71 3.32
C ARG A 61 -8.32 9.95 4.56
N TRP A 62 -9.34 10.42 5.24
CA TRP A 62 -9.96 9.72 6.37
C TRP A 62 -10.63 8.41 5.92
N LEU A 63 -11.23 8.40 4.72
CA LEU A 63 -11.78 7.18 4.15
C LEU A 63 -10.68 6.18 3.76
N VAL A 64 -9.57 6.64 3.18
CA VAL A 64 -8.47 5.80 2.64
C VAL A 64 -7.82 4.89 3.70
N VAL A 65 -7.79 5.28 4.98
CA VAL A 65 -7.23 4.43 6.04
C VAL A 65 -8.20 3.35 6.55
N THR A 66 -9.48 3.43 6.17
CA THR A 66 -10.53 2.51 6.64
C THR A 66 -10.23 1.05 6.31
N PRO A 67 -9.76 0.69 5.09
CA PRO A 67 -9.34 -0.68 4.78
C PRO A 67 -8.16 -1.16 5.62
N GLU A 68 -7.21 -0.28 5.97
CA GLU A 68 -6.08 -0.63 6.83
C GLU A 68 -6.57 -0.95 8.26
N ILE A 69 -7.46 -0.12 8.79
CA ILE A 69 -8.13 -0.34 10.08
C ILE A 69 -8.90 -1.67 10.05
N GLU A 70 -9.73 -1.89 9.04
CA GLU A 70 -10.51 -3.11 8.88
C GLU A 70 -9.63 -4.36 8.88
N ASN A 71 -8.57 -4.38 8.07
CA ASN A 71 -7.63 -5.50 8.00
C ASN A 71 -6.95 -5.75 9.35
N LYS A 72 -6.51 -4.70 10.04
CA LYS A 72 -5.86 -4.85 11.35
C LYS A 72 -6.82 -5.42 12.39
N LEU A 73 -8.05 -4.92 12.44
CA LEU A 73 -9.03 -5.34 13.45
C LEU A 73 -9.56 -6.75 13.18
N LYS A 74 -9.75 -7.15 11.92
CA LYS A 74 -10.09 -8.54 11.53
C LYS A 74 -9.06 -9.55 12.05
N ILE A 75 -7.77 -9.21 11.96
CA ILE A 75 -6.69 -10.09 12.44
C ILE A 75 -6.62 -10.12 13.97
N THR A 76 -6.84 -8.97 14.61
CA THR A 76 -6.62 -8.81 16.05
C THR A 76 -7.81 -9.31 16.89
N SER A 77 -9.03 -9.28 16.35
CA SER A 77 -10.23 -9.65 17.08
C SER A 77 -11.18 -10.49 16.23
N ILE A 78 -11.42 -11.73 16.66
CA ILE A 78 -12.46 -12.61 16.09
C ILE A 78 -13.87 -12.02 16.24
N HIS A 79 -14.04 -11.04 17.13
CA HIS A 79 -15.34 -10.43 17.42
C HIS A 79 -15.61 -9.20 16.56
N TYR A 80 -14.62 -8.71 15.81
CA TYR A 80 -14.80 -7.63 14.86
C TYR A 80 -15.81 -8.02 13.78
N LYS A 81 -16.66 -7.08 13.36
CA LYS A 81 -17.58 -7.25 12.24
C LYS A 81 -17.31 -6.28 11.12
N ASP A 82 -17.27 -4.99 11.45
CA ASP A 82 -17.25 -3.92 10.46
C ASP A 82 -16.70 -2.62 11.04
N VAL A 83 -16.26 -1.71 10.18
CA VAL A 83 -15.86 -0.35 10.50
C VAL A 83 -16.49 0.62 9.50
N THR A 84 -17.17 1.63 10.01
CA THR A 84 -17.75 2.69 9.18
C THR A 84 -17.22 4.04 9.61
N LEU A 85 -17.17 4.97 8.66
CA LEU A 85 -16.76 6.35 8.87
C LEU A 85 -17.98 7.24 8.67
N ALA A 86 -18.24 8.14 9.62
CA ALA A 86 -19.14 9.25 9.44
C ALA A 86 -18.38 10.54 9.68
N GLU A 87 -18.73 11.58 8.93
CA GLU A 87 -18.11 12.89 9.06
C GLU A 87 -19.21 13.94 9.19
N ASN A 88 -19.01 14.86 10.13
CA ASN A 88 -19.73 16.11 10.20
C ASN A 88 -18.70 17.26 10.26
N SER A 89 -19.16 18.51 10.13
CA SER A 89 -18.28 19.67 10.02
C SER A 89 -17.25 19.84 11.16
N GLN A 90 -17.50 19.24 12.33
CA GLN A 90 -16.66 19.38 13.53
C GLN A 90 -16.09 18.05 14.05
N LEU A 91 -16.58 16.91 13.58
CA LEU A 91 -16.30 15.61 14.15
C LEU A 91 -16.26 14.53 13.07
N ILE A 92 -15.14 13.81 13.06
CA ILE A 92 -14.92 12.62 12.23
C ILE A 92 -15.05 11.40 13.13
N THR A 93 -16.04 10.54 12.88
CA THR A 93 -16.36 9.41 13.77
C THR A 93 -16.15 8.08 13.05
N TYR A 94 -15.26 7.24 13.60
CA TYR A 94 -15.17 5.83 13.24
C TYR A 94 -16.06 5.00 14.15
N TYR A 95 -17.01 4.27 13.57
CA TYR A 95 -17.82 3.27 14.26
C TYR A 95 -17.27 1.88 13.98
N ILE A 96 -16.78 1.21 15.02
CA ILE A 96 -16.27 -0.16 14.94
C ILE A 96 -17.32 -1.09 15.52
N LYS A 97 -17.97 -1.87 14.66
CA LYS A 97 -19.00 -2.84 15.05
C LYS A 97 -18.39 -4.16 15.45
N THR A 98 -18.84 -4.70 16.58
CA THR A 98 -18.34 -5.94 17.16
C THR A 98 -19.48 -6.89 17.54
N SER A 99 -19.12 -8.12 17.92
CA SER A 99 -20.01 -9.08 18.58
C SER A 99 -19.84 -9.10 20.10
N PHE A 100 -19.15 -8.12 20.67
CA PHE A 100 -18.97 -8.03 22.11
C PHE A 100 -20.31 -7.80 22.82
N SER A 101 -20.43 -8.40 24.01
CA SER A 101 -21.40 -8.01 25.02
C SER A 101 -20.84 -6.91 25.92
N THR A 102 -21.72 -6.25 26.66
CA THR A 102 -21.44 -5.13 27.60
C THR A 102 -20.33 -5.39 28.62
N ASN A 103 -20.03 -6.65 28.94
CA ASN A 103 -18.99 -7.02 29.90
C ASN A 103 -17.55 -6.98 29.33
N ASN A 104 -17.35 -6.83 28.02
CA ASN A 104 -16.02 -6.91 27.38
C ASN A 104 -15.30 -5.55 27.22
N ARG A 105 -15.40 -4.65 28.20
CA ARG A 105 -14.87 -3.27 28.10
C ARG A 105 -13.36 -3.16 27.85
N GLU A 106 -12.55 -4.07 28.41
CA GLU A 106 -11.09 -4.02 28.21
C GLU A 106 -10.70 -4.28 26.76
N LYS A 107 -11.36 -5.25 26.09
CA LYS A 107 -11.14 -5.55 24.68
C LYS A 107 -11.53 -4.37 23.79
N SER A 108 -12.55 -3.59 24.18
CA SER A 108 -12.94 -2.37 23.47
C SER A 108 -11.84 -1.30 23.49
N ASN A 109 -11.11 -1.15 24.61
CA ASN A 109 -9.99 -0.20 24.69
C ASN A 109 -8.85 -0.59 23.74
N GLU A 110 -8.58 -1.88 23.62
CA GLU A 110 -7.55 -2.36 22.69
C GLU A 110 -7.89 -1.99 21.24
N LEU A 111 -9.13 -2.20 20.81
CA LEU A 111 -9.56 -1.83 19.45
C LEU A 111 -9.42 -0.32 19.22
N ILE A 112 -9.82 0.52 20.18
CA ILE A 112 -9.64 1.98 20.09
C ILE A 112 -8.16 2.33 19.93
N ASN A 113 -7.28 1.73 20.74
CA ASN A 113 -5.86 2.03 20.70
C ASN A 113 -5.20 1.58 19.38
N GLN A 114 -5.58 0.41 18.85
CA GLN A 114 -5.09 -0.07 17.55
C GLN A 114 -5.54 0.85 16.41
N THR A 115 -6.83 1.22 16.38
CA THR A 115 -7.35 2.16 15.38
C THR A 115 -6.68 3.52 15.49
N ASN A 116 -6.55 4.07 16.70
CA ASN A 116 -5.88 5.34 16.92
C ASN A 116 -4.42 5.31 16.46
N LYS A 117 -3.71 4.20 16.67
CA LYS A 117 -2.33 4.04 16.20
C LYS A 117 -2.23 4.15 14.68
N ILE A 118 -3.17 3.58 13.93
CA ILE A 118 -3.23 3.66 12.46
C ILE A 118 -3.53 5.10 12.01
N ILE A 119 -4.48 5.76 12.65
CA ILE A 119 -4.85 7.15 12.35
C ILE A 119 -3.64 8.07 12.54
N VAL A 120 -2.95 7.96 13.67
CA VAL A 120 -1.76 8.76 14.00
C VAL A 120 -0.59 8.44 13.07
N SER A 121 -0.35 7.16 12.74
CA SER A 121 0.76 6.78 11.85
C SER A 121 0.57 7.30 10.42
N ASN A 122 -0.68 7.45 9.99
CA ASN A 122 -1.04 8.04 8.70
C ASN A 122 -1.10 9.58 8.73
N LYS A 123 -0.73 10.21 9.86
CA LYS A 123 -0.71 11.68 10.04
C LYS A 123 -2.06 12.34 9.78
N LEU A 124 -3.17 11.64 10.02
CA LEU A 124 -4.50 12.21 9.85
C LEU A 124 -4.83 13.32 10.84
N PRO A 125 -4.40 13.28 12.13
CA PRO A 125 -4.71 14.36 13.06
C PRO A 125 -4.15 15.74 12.66
N SER A 126 -3.07 15.78 11.86
CA SER A 126 -2.55 17.06 11.32
C SER A 126 -3.40 17.66 10.20
N LEU A 127 -4.41 16.93 9.73
CA LEU A 127 -5.39 17.41 8.74
C LEU A 127 -6.62 18.03 9.39
N LEU A 128 -6.76 17.92 10.71
CA LEU A 128 -7.88 18.53 11.43
C LEU A 128 -7.70 20.04 11.45
N GLN A 129 -8.78 20.77 11.18
CA GLN A 129 -8.86 22.20 11.45
C GLN A 129 -8.91 22.45 12.98
N ASP A 130 -8.63 23.67 13.43
CA ASP A 130 -8.45 24.02 14.86
C ASP A 130 -9.63 23.60 15.76
N ASP A 131 -10.85 23.54 15.22
CA ASP A 131 -12.07 23.13 15.95
C ASP A 131 -12.55 21.70 15.63
N GLN A 132 -11.87 20.99 14.72
CA GLN A 132 -12.25 19.64 14.34
C GLN A 132 -11.62 18.60 15.26
N LYS A 133 -12.38 17.55 15.54
CA LYS A 133 -11.94 16.40 16.35
C LYS A 133 -12.24 15.11 15.63
N TYR A 134 -11.68 14.02 16.13
CA TYR A 134 -12.11 12.69 15.72
C TYR A 134 -12.48 11.83 16.92
N GLU A 135 -13.38 10.89 16.68
CA GLU A 135 -13.88 9.98 17.68
C GLU A 135 -13.84 8.55 17.16
N ILE A 136 -13.54 7.62 18.06
CA ILE A 136 -13.63 6.19 17.80
C ILE A 136 -14.68 5.62 18.74
N ILE A 137 -15.74 5.04 18.18
CA ILE A 137 -16.86 4.43 18.90
C ILE A 137 -16.85 2.92 18.64
N ILE A 138 -16.86 2.13 19.72
CA ILE A 138 -17.01 0.68 19.66
C ILE A 138 -18.49 0.33 19.92
N LEU A 139 -19.12 -0.28 18.93
CA LEU A 139 -20.49 -0.78 18.98
C LEU A 139 -20.51 -2.28 19.30
N GLY A 140 -21.40 -2.67 20.21
CA GLY A 140 -21.63 -4.06 20.61
C GLY A 140 -22.59 -4.81 19.70
N LYS A 141 -23.05 -5.97 20.19
CA LYS A 141 -23.88 -6.90 19.42
C LYS A 141 -25.21 -6.29 18.97
N GLU A 142 -25.80 -5.41 19.77
CA GLU A 142 -27.09 -4.74 19.58
C GLU A 142 -26.93 -3.27 19.15
N ASN A 143 -25.75 -2.91 18.63
CA ASN A 143 -25.34 -1.54 18.33
C ASN A 143 -25.31 -0.62 19.57
N GLU A 144 -25.23 -1.18 20.76
CA GLU A 144 -25.00 -0.43 21.99
C GLU A 144 -23.57 0.12 22.01
N ILE A 145 -23.40 1.35 22.52
CA ILE A 145 -22.07 1.94 22.66
C ILE A 145 -21.38 1.28 23.86
N LEU A 146 -20.35 0.47 23.56
CA LEU A 146 -19.56 -0.20 24.59
C LEU A 146 -18.49 0.73 25.15
N LYS A 147 -17.86 1.49 24.25
CA LYS A 147 -16.81 2.45 24.58
C LYS A 147 -16.74 3.48 23.47
N HIS A 148 -16.41 4.71 23.84
CA HIS A 148 -16.04 5.74 22.89
C HIS A 148 -14.86 6.55 23.44
N LYS A 149 -14.10 7.16 22.54
CA LYS A 149 -13.01 8.07 22.90
C LYS A 149 -12.84 9.12 21.81
N ILE A 150 -12.87 10.38 22.24
CA ILE A 150 -12.59 11.56 21.42
C ILE A 150 -11.11 11.90 21.57
N PHE A 151 -10.50 12.34 20.48
CA PHE A 151 -9.11 12.75 20.37
C PHE A 151 -9.01 14.16 19.76
#